data_AF-A0AA42Z5Q2-F1
#
_entry.id   AF-A0AA42Z5Q2-F1
#
_cell.length_a   1.000
_cell.length_b   1.000
_cell.length_c   1.000
_cell.angle_alpha   90.00
_cell.angle_beta   90.00
_cell.angle_gamma   90.00
#
_symmetry.space_group_name_H-M   'P 1'
#
loop_
_entity.id
_entity.type
_entity.pdbx_description
1 polymer ?
#
loop_
_entity_poly.entity_id
_entity_poly.type
_entity_poly.pdbx_seq_one_letter_code
_entity_poly.pdbx_strand_id
1 'polypeptide(L)'
;MSTPIRPTNRLPRVLEGRWFHVMNHAPVGESLFSTEDAADRFVINLGKIATERPVVVHAYCAMGNHYHLLVRTTESELRRAIRFLEAELTEEIGAPRVLPLEVGRHLLGVTRYIHRNPVEAGLVDRPEEWRWSSYRGYLDYWEGPFWLRSSAVLGWLGCLAPRALYRRYVDD
;
A
#
# COMPACT_ATOMS: atom_id res chain seq x y z
N MET A 1 -25.90 -18.27 -25.42
CA MET A 1 -26.06 -17.35 -24.27
C MET A 1 -25.07 -17.80 -23.22
N SER A 2 -23.92 -17.14 -23.11
CA SER A 2 -22.84 -17.53 -22.20
C SER A 2 -23.07 -16.88 -20.85
N THR A 3 -23.18 -17.70 -19.81
CA THR A 3 -23.31 -17.27 -18.41
C THR A 3 -22.10 -16.42 -18.01
N PRO A 4 -22.26 -15.20 -17.45
CA PRO A 4 -21.14 -14.44 -16.97
C PRO A 4 -20.56 -15.11 -15.71
N ILE A 5 -19.26 -15.42 -15.74
CA ILE A 5 -18.49 -15.85 -14.58
C ILE A 5 -18.48 -14.68 -13.59
N ARG A 6 -19.19 -14.81 -12.46
CA ARG A 6 -19.03 -13.86 -11.34
C ARG A 6 -17.66 -14.11 -10.71
N PRO A 7 -16.75 -13.11 -10.65
CA PRO A 7 -15.54 -13.26 -9.85
C PRO A 7 -15.98 -13.49 -8.40
N THR A 8 -15.55 -14.60 -7.82
CA THR A 8 -15.76 -14.94 -6.41
C THR A 8 -14.93 -13.97 -5.56
N ASN A 9 -15.48 -12.77 -5.36
CA ASN A 9 -14.89 -11.64 -4.66
C ASN A 9 -14.86 -11.84 -3.13
N ARG A 10 -14.41 -13.01 -2.65
CA ARG A 10 -14.08 -13.17 -1.23
C ARG A 10 -12.60 -12.88 -1.04
N LEU A 11 -12.31 -11.59 -0.93
CA LEU A 11 -11.01 -11.14 -0.46
C LEU A 11 -10.71 -11.77 0.91
N PRO A 12 -9.47 -12.22 1.14
CA PRO A 12 -9.13 -13.02 2.29
C PRO A 12 -9.47 -12.29 3.59
N ARG A 13 -10.32 -12.91 4.42
CA ARG A 13 -10.51 -12.46 5.80
C ARG A 13 -9.33 -12.95 6.61
N VAL A 14 -8.35 -12.08 6.84
CA VAL A 14 -7.34 -12.35 7.85
C VAL A 14 -8.00 -12.13 9.21
N LEU A 15 -8.36 -13.18 9.94
CA LEU A 15 -9.00 -13.06 11.26
C LEU A 15 -7.97 -12.86 12.39
N GLU A 16 -6.72 -13.29 12.18
CA GLU A 16 -5.64 -13.30 13.19
C GLU A 16 -4.41 -12.46 12.77
N GLY A 17 -4.61 -11.49 11.88
CA GLY A 17 -3.52 -10.72 11.28
C GLY A 17 -3.08 -9.54 12.11
N ARG A 18 -1.76 -9.37 12.27
CA ARG A 18 -1.13 -8.17 12.85
C ARG A 18 -0.94 -7.12 11.76
N TRP A 19 -0.82 -5.86 12.19
CA TRP A 19 -0.52 -4.75 11.30
C TRP A 19 0.99 -4.56 11.18
N PHE A 20 1.46 -4.28 9.98
CA PHE A 20 2.86 -4.04 9.70
C PHE A 20 3.02 -2.83 8.78
N HIS A 21 3.98 -1.97 9.13
CA HIS A 21 4.59 -1.05 8.18
C HIS A 21 5.82 -1.72 7.60
N VAL A 22 5.81 -1.95 6.29
CA VAL A 22 6.95 -2.49 5.55
C VAL A 22 7.57 -1.36 4.75
N MET A 23 8.89 -1.28 4.78
CA MET A 23 9.64 -0.30 4.00
C MET A 23 10.86 -0.99 3.43
N ASN A 24 11.16 -0.77 2.16
CA ASN A 24 12.44 -1.13 1.60
C ASN A 24 12.91 -0.07 0.62
N HIS A 25 14.22 0.03 0.44
CA HIS A 25 14.89 1.01 -0.38
C HIS A 25 16.07 0.37 -1.10
N ALA A 26 16.41 0.90 -2.27
CA ALA A 26 17.68 0.66 -2.91
C ALA A 26 18.80 1.38 -2.11
N PRO A 27 20.06 0.93 -2.24
CA PRO A 27 21.23 1.64 -1.77
C PRO A 27 21.25 3.11 -2.21
N VAL A 28 22.04 3.91 -1.50
CA VAL A 28 22.18 5.33 -1.80
C VAL A 28 22.69 5.52 -3.23
N GLY A 29 21.96 6.30 -4.03
CA GLY A 29 22.29 6.57 -5.44
C GLY A 29 21.63 5.59 -6.43
N GLU A 30 21.03 4.51 -5.95
CA GLU A 30 20.39 3.49 -6.79
C GLU A 30 18.87 3.67 -6.89
N SER A 31 18.29 3.03 -7.90
CA SER A 31 16.84 3.03 -8.16
C SER A 31 16.26 1.63 -7.99
N LEU A 32 15.15 1.55 -7.28
CA LEU A 32 14.36 0.33 -7.11
C LEU A 32 13.36 0.12 -8.26
N PHE A 33 12.83 1.23 -8.79
CA PHE A 33 11.99 1.27 -9.97
C PHE A 33 12.64 2.20 -11.00
N SER A 34 13.56 1.63 -11.79
CA SER A 34 14.29 2.36 -12.83
C SER A 34 13.42 2.75 -14.03
N THR A 35 12.23 2.18 -14.15
CA THR A 35 11.23 2.51 -15.17
C THR A 35 9.83 2.58 -14.58
N GLU A 36 8.94 3.29 -15.27
CA GLU A 36 7.52 3.31 -14.93
C GLU A 36 6.90 1.90 -14.93
N ASP A 37 7.31 1.05 -15.87
CA ASP A 37 6.86 -0.34 -16.00
C ASP A 37 7.20 -1.18 -14.75
N ALA A 38 8.33 -0.91 -14.11
CA ALA A 38 8.74 -1.60 -12.89
C ALA A 38 7.82 -1.25 -11.71
N ALA A 39 7.48 0.03 -11.57
CA ALA A 39 6.54 0.48 -10.53
C ALA A 39 5.10 -0.02 -10.80
N ASP A 40 4.67 -0.06 -12.06
CA ASP A 40 3.38 -0.66 -12.45
C ASP A 40 3.36 -2.17 -12.13
N ARG A 41 4.42 -2.89 -12.46
CA ARG A 41 4.56 -4.32 -12.15
C ARG A 41 4.52 -4.58 -10.64
N PHE A 42 5.18 -3.74 -9.84
CA PHE A 42 5.14 -3.83 -8.40
C PHE A 42 3.70 -3.68 -7.86
N VAL A 43 2.94 -2.69 -8.33
CA VAL A 43 1.53 -2.51 -7.95
C VAL A 43 0.65 -3.67 -8.41
N ILE A 44 0.91 -4.24 -9.59
CA ILE A 44 0.23 -5.45 -10.08
C ILE A 44 0.51 -6.64 -9.15
N ASN A 45 1.76 -6.85 -8.76
CA ASN A 45 2.16 -7.93 -7.86
C ASN A 45 1.60 -7.74 -6.45
N LEU A 46 1.51 -6.49 -5.98
CA LEU A 46 0.80 -6.13 -4.76
C LEU A 46 -0.68 -6.52 -4.83
N GLY A 47 -1.31 -6.31 -5.99
CA GLY A 47 -2.66 -6.81 -6.26
C GLY A 47 -2.79 -8.32 -6.16
N LYS A 48 -1.88 -9.07 -6.81
CA LYS A 48 -1.86 -10.55 -6.74
C LYS A 48 -1.78 -11.05 -5.30
N ILE A 49 -0.86 -10.50 -4.49
CA ILE A 49 -0.76 -10.94 -3.08
C ILE A 49 -1.99 -10.56 -2.27
N ALA A 50 -2.64 -9.43 -2.56
CA ALA A 50 -3.85 -8.99 -1.86
C ALA A 50 -5.08 -9.84 -2.22
N THR A 51 -5.11 -10.44 -3.42
CA THR A 51 -6.24 -11.24 -3.90
C THR A 51 -6.08 -12.74 -3.67
N GLU A 52 -4.85 -13.25 -3.72
CA GLU A 52 -4.58 -14.70 -3.73
C GLU A 52 -4.03 -15.24 -2.41
N ARG A 53 -3.61 -14.36 -1.51
CA ARG A 53 -2.94 -14.72 -0.25
C ARG A 53 -3.62 -14.03 0.92
N PRO A 54 -3.54 -14.54 2.16
CA PRO A 54 -4.10 -13.91 3.35
C PRO A 54 -3.32 -12.65 3.77
N VAL A 55 -3.25 -11.66 2.88
CA VAL A 55 -2.60 -10.36 3.04
C VAL A 55 -3.63 -9.29 2.71
N VAL A 56 -3.91 -8.40 3.67
CA VAL A 56 -4.76 -7.23 3.42
C VAL A 56 -3.88 -6.01 3.27
N VAL A 57 -3.97 -5.33 2.13
CA VAL A 57 -3.24 -4.09 1.87
C VAL A 57 -4.11 -2.89 2.23
N HIS A 58 -3.66 -2.08 3.17
CA HIS A 58 -4.37 -0.90 3.64
C HIS A 58 -3.83 0.38 3.01
N ALA A 59 -2.53 0.47 2.77
CA ALA A 59 -1.92 1.56 2.02
C ALA A 59 -0.61 1.10 1.36
N TYR A 60 -0.24 1.78 0.29
CA TYR A 60 1.05 1.64 -0.37
C TYR A 60 1.51 2.97 -0.98
N CYS A 61 2.81 3.10 -1.15
CA CYS A 61 3.46 4.07 -2.03
C CYS A 61 4.76 3.46 -2.56
N ALA A 62 4.93 3.41 -3.87
CA ALA A 62 6.18 3.02 -4.54
C ALA A 62 6.79 4.25 -5.22
N MET A 63 8.05 4.52 -4.95
CA MET A 63 8.82 5.66 -5.47
C MET A 63 10.16 5.17 -6.00
N GLY A 64 10.80 5.96 -6.87
CA GLY A 64 11.98 5.54 -7.64
C GLY A 64 12.98 4.67 -6.87
N ASN A 65 13.39 5.06 -5.67
CA ASN A 65 14.37 4.33 -4.86
C ASN A 65 13.81 3.57 -3.65
N HIS A 66 12.51 3.62 -3.35
CA HIS A 66 11.95 2.97 -2.17
C HIS A 66 10.44 2.76 -2.22
N TYR A 67 9.93 1.84 -1.41
CA TYR A 67 8.49 1.64 -1.24
C TYR A 67 8.11 1.58 0.24
N HIS A 68 6.85 1.91 0.52
CA HIS A 68 6.20 1.70 1.82
C HIS A 68 4.86 0.98 1.65
N LEU A 69 4.57 0.04 2.56
CA LEU A 69 3.30 -0.68 2.64
C LEU A 69 2.75 -0.65 4.05
N LEU A 70 1.43 -0.47 4.18
CA LEU A 70 0.69 -0.78 5.40
C LEU A 70 -0.14 -2.02 5.13
N VAL A 71 0.21 -3.13 5.78
CA VAL A 71 -0.41 -4.43 5.54
C VAL A 71 -0.90 -5.08 6.82
N ARG A 72 -1.90 -5.95 6.70
CA ARG A 72 -2.40 -6.76 7.80
C ARG A 72 -2.40 -8.23 7.40
N THR A 73 -1.59 -9.03 8.08
CA THR A 73 -1.33 -10.44 7.74
C THR A 73 -0.67 -11.18 8.92
N THR A 74 -0.30 -12.45 8.75
CA THR A 74 0.57 -13.17 9.70
C THR A 74 2.04 -12.94 9.33
N GLU A 75 2.98 -13.15 10.27
CA GLU A 75 4.40 -12.95 9.99
C GLU A 75 4.94 -13.90 8.90
N SER A 76 4.46 -15.14 8.87
CA SER A 76 4.85 -16.12 7.86
C SER A 76 4.40 -15.70 6.45
N GLU A 77 3.19 -15.18 6.35
CA GLU A 77 2.61 -14.70 5.09
C GLU A 77 3.21 -13.38 4.63
N LEU A 78 3.56 -12.51 5.57
CA LEU A 78 4.32 -11.29 5.32
C LEU A 78 5.68 -11.60 4.68
N ARG A 79 6.46 -12.52 5.26
CA ARG A 79 7.76 -12.91 4.72
C ARG A 79 7.65 -13.47 3.31
N ARG A 80 6.63 -14.27 3.04
CA ARG A 80 6.35 -14.80 1.68
C ARG A 80 5.95 -13.68 0.71
N ALA A 81 5.16 -12.71 1.17
CA ALA A 81 4.72 -11.58 0.36
C ALA A 81 5.88 -10.65 -0.02
N ILE A 82 6.73 -10.30 0.96
CA ILE A 82 7.93 -9.49 0.73
C ILE A 82 8.83 -10.18 -0.29
N ARG A 83 9.17 -11.46 -0.10
CA ARG A 83 10.00 -12.20 -1.08
C ARG A 83 9.39 -12.22 -2.48
N PHE A 84 8.08 -12.35 -2.59
CA PHE A 84 7.40 -12.34 -3.89
C PHE A 84 7.48 -10.97 -4.56
N LEU A 85 7.26 -9.88 -3.81
CA LEU A 85 7.36 -8.51 -4.33
C LEU A 85 8.79 -8.17 -4.75
N GLU A 86 9.77 -8.63 -4.00
CA GLU A 86 11.19 -8.30 -4.19
C GLU A 86 11.87 -9.18 -5.24
N ALA A 87 11.29 -10.32 -5.62
CA ALA A 87 11.86 -11.23 -6.63
C ALA A 87 11.96 -10.62 -8.04
N GLU A 88 11.16 -9.59 -8.34
CA GLU A 88 11.18 -8.87 -9.62
C GLU A 88 11.86 -7.50 -9.51
N LEU A 89 12.41 -7.15 -8.33
CA LEU A 89 13.20 -5.95 -8.12
C LEU A 89 14.68 -6.25 -8.41
N THR A 90 15.47 -5.21 -8.69
CA THR A 90 16.88 -5.34 -9.03
C THR A 90 17.68 -6.05 -7.94
N GLU A 91 18.82 -6.67 -8.29
CA GLU A 91 19.64 -7.47 -7.36
C GLU A 91 20.17 -6.67 -6.16
N GLU A 92 20.18 -5.34 -6.25
CA GLU A 92 20.68 -4.43 -5.22
C GLU A 92 19.55 -3.84 -4.36
N ILE A 93 18.57 -4.65 -3.96
CA ILE A 93 17.60 -4.20 -2.96
C ILE A 93 18.19 -4.30 -1.54
N GLY A 94 17.96 -3.27 -0.71
CA GLY A 94 18.31 -3.31 0.70
C GLY A 94 17.52 -4.36 1.50
N ALA A 95 17.86 -4.51 2.78
CA ALA A 95 17.08 -5.35 3.69
C ALA A 95 15.76 -4.66 4.07
N PRO A 96 14.60 -5.33 3.95
CA PRO A 96 13.31 -4.73 4.28
C PRO A 96 13.22 -4.45 5.78
N ARG A 97 12.81 -3.23 6.13
CA ARG A 97 12.44 -2.85 7.50
C ARG A 97 10.97 -3.16 7.73
N VAL A 98 10.69 -4.03 8.68
CA VAL A 98 9.33 -4.44 9.06
C VAL A 98 9.05 -3.98 10.49
N LEU A 99 8.05 -3.12 10.65
CA LEU A 99 7.63 -2.60 11.95
C LEU A 99 6.21 -3.12 12.27
N PRO A 100 6.05 -4.00 13.26
CA PRO A 100 4.75 -4.35 13.80
C PRO A 100 4.07 -3.11 14.39
N LEU A 101 2.78 -2.94 14.17
CA LEU A 101 2.01 -1.80 14.63
C LEU A 101 0.90 -2.21 15.59
N GLU A 102 0.66 -1.37 16.58
CA GLU A 102 -0.57 -1.40 17.37
C GLU A 102 -1.75 -0.81 16.59
N VAL A 103 -2.94 -1.32 16.87
CA VAL A 103 -4.19 -0.86 16.27
C VAL A 103 -4.60 0.46 16.90
N GLY A 104 -5.02 1.43 16.08
CA GLY A 104 -5.57 2.71 16.55
C GLY A 104 -5.09 3.89 15.73
N ARG A 105 -5.03 5.07 16.36
CA ARG A 105 -4.64 6.33 15.71
C ARG A 105 -3.22 6.30 15.13
N HIS A 106 -2.34 5.42 15.60
CA HIS A 106 -1.03 5.21 15.00
C HIS A 106 -1.12 4.81 13.51
N LEU A 107 -2.16 4.07 13.12
CA LEU A 107 -2.40 3.70 11.71
C LEU A 107 -2.63 4.93 10.83
N LEU A 108 -3.32 5.96 11.35
CA LEU A 108 -3.52 7.22 10.61
C LEU A 108 -2.18 7.93 10.40
N GLY A 109 -1.35 8.01 11.43
CA GLY A 109 0.00 8.58 11.33
C GLY A 109 0.85 7.90 10.27
N VAL A 110 0.91 6.56 10.29
CA VAL A 110 1.65 5.79 9.28
C VAL A 110 1.07 5.97 7.88
N THR A 111 -0.25 5.97 7.73
CA THR A 111 -0.88 6.13 6.40
C THR A 111 -0.63 7.53 5.83
N ARG A 112 -0.71 8.59 6.66
CA ARG A 112 -0.33 9.95 6.27
C ARG A 112 1.13 10.02 5.84
N TYR A 113 2.04 9.43 6.61
CA TYR A 113 3.45 9.35 6.25
C TYR A 113 3.66 8.68 4.88
N ILE A 114 3.01 7.53 4.64
CA ILE A 114 3.08 6.81 3.36
C ILE A 114 2.61 7.69 2.20
N HIS A 115 1.47 8.37 2.34
CA HIS A 115 0.89 9.16 1.25
C HIS A 115 1.59 10.48 1.01
N ARG A 116 2.19 11.09 2.04
CA ARG A 116 2.99 12.32 1.88
C ARG A 116 4.37 12.08 1.31
N ASN A 117 4.88 10.84 1.35
CA ASN A 117 6.26 10.57 1.01
C ASN A 117 6.69 11.08 -0.38
N PRO A 118 5.88 10.95 -1.46
CA PRO A 118 6.24 11.54 -2.76
C PRO A 118 6.44 13.06 -2.73
N VAL A 119 5.70 13.77 -1.88
CA VAL A 119 5.84 15.22 -1.69
C VAL A 119 7.10 15.53 -0.90
N GLU A 120 7.33 14.82 0.21
CA GLU A 120 8.54 14.99 1.03
C GLU A 120 9.82 14.63 0.26
N ALA A 121 9.71 13.74 -0.73
CA ALA A 121 10.80 13.37 -1.65
C ALA A 121 10.96 14.35 -2.83
N GLY A 122 10.12 15.39 -2.94
CA GLY A 122 10.17 16.38 -4.03
C GLY A 122 9.80 15.84 -5.41
N LEU A 123 9.04 14.74 -5.47
CA LEU A 123 8.63 14.11 -6.73
C LEU A 123 7.37 14.76 -7.33
N VAL A 124 6.50 15.29 -6.47
CA VAL A 124 5.23 15.95 -6.82
C VAL A 124 4.90 17.03 -5.79
N ASP A 125 4.07 18.00 -6.17
CA ASP A 125 3.64 19.06 -5.26
C ASP A 125 2.47 18.61 -4.36
N ARG A 126 1.66 17.66 -4.86
CA ARG A 126 0.47 17.15 -4.16
C ARG A 126 0.44 15.63 -4.10
N PRO A 127 0.00 15.01 -2.98
CA PRO A 127 0.00 13.55 -2.86
C PRO A 127 -0.83 12.82 -3.93
N GLU A 128 -1.90 13.44 -4.45
CA GLU A 128 -2.74 12.87 -5.51
C GLU A 128 -2.08 12.85 -6.90
N GLU A 129 -0.98 13.55 -7.11
CA GLU A 129 -0.28 13.55 -8.40
C GLU A 129 0.53 12.26 -8.58
N TRP A 130 0.94 11.60 -7.48
CA TRP A 130 1.74 10.38 -7.54
C TRP A 130 0.90 9.12 -7.82
N ARG A 131 1.02 8.57 -9.02
CA ARG A 131 0.18 7.45 -9.49
C ARG A 131 0.44 6.12 -8.77
N TRP A 132 1.66 5.89 -8.30
CA TRP A 132 2.05 4.66 -7.58
C TRP A 132 1.83 4.76 -6.06
N SER A 133 0.93 5.65 -5.65
CA SER A 133 0.43 5.77 -4.29
C SER A 133 -1.03 5.34 -4.22
N SER A 134 -1.40 4.76 -3.09
CA SER A 134 -2.81 4.46 -2.76
C SER A 134 -3.64 5.69 -2.39
N TYR A 135 -3.06 6.90 -2.34
CA TYR A 135 -3.75 8.10 -1.86
C TYR A 135 -5.04 8.41 -2.63
N ARG A 136 -5.05 8.28 -3.97
CA ARG A 136 -6.27 8.44 -4.78
C ARG A 136 -7.42 7.53 -4.33
N GLY A 137 -7.11 6.27 -3.99
CA GLY A 137 -8.08 5.32 -3.43
C GLY A 137 -8.58 5.65 -2.01
N TYR A 138 -7.93 6.58 -1.31
CA TYR A 138 -8.42 7.16 -0.06
C TYR A 138 -9.34 8.36 -0.31
N LEU A 139 -9.24 9.03 -1.46
CA LEU A 139 -10.04 10.18 -1.83
C LEU A 139 -11.33 9.80 -2.57
N ASP A 140 -11.28 8.78 -3.40
CA ASP A 140 -12.42 8.25 -4.14
C ASP A 140 -12.45 6.71 -4.12
N TYR A 141 -13.64 6.12 -4.08
CA TYR A 141 -13.82 4.67 -4.21
C TYR A 141 -13.42 4.14 -5.59
N TRP A 142 -13.59 4.94 -6.64
CA TRP A 142 -13.40 4.51 -8.03
C TRP A 142 -11.97 4.68 -8.53
N GLU A 143 -11.14 5.45 -7.81
CA GLU A 143 -9.74 5.69 -8.19
C GLU A 143 -8.76 4.71 -7.52
N GLY A 144 -9.21 3.93 -6.54
CA GLY A 144 -8.39 2.94 -5.84
C GLY A 144 -8.44 1.55 -6.49
N PRO A 145 -7.37 0.74 -6.41
CA PRO A 145 -7.45 -0.66 -6.79
C PRO A 145 -8.49 -1.40 -5.95
N PHE A 146 -9.30 -2.28 -6.57
CA PHE A 146 -10.41 -2.97 -5.89
C PHE A 146 -9.98 -3.83 -4.67
N TRP A 147 -8.71 -4.24 -4.64
CA TRP A 147 -8.10 -5.02 -3.56
C TRP A 147 -7.64 -4.16 -2.37
N LEU A 148 -7.55 -2.83 -2.52
CA LEU A 148 -7.18 -1.91 -1.45
C LEU A 148 -8.25 -1.91 -0.35
N ARG A 149 -7.84 -1.82 0.92
CA ARG A 149 -8.74 -1.79 2.08
C ARG A 149 -8.54 -0.55 2.95
N SER A 150 -8.84 0.62 2.39
CA SER A 150 -8.76 1.90 3.08
C SER A 150 -9.78 2.08 4.21
N SER A 151 -10.94 1.41 4.15
CA SER A 151 -12.04 1.58 5.11
C SER A 151 -11.64 1.31 6.57
N ALA A 152 -10.74 0.36 6.82
CA ALA A 152 -10.26 0.06 8.18
C ALA A 152 -9.44 1.20 8.78
N VAL A 153 -8.71 1.97 7.95
CA VAL A 153 -7.96 3.16 8.38
C VAL A 153 -8.90 4.36 8.47
N LEU A 154 -9.71 4.59 7.44
CA LEU A 154 -10.66 5.69 7.37
C LEU A 154 -11.68 5.68 8.53
N GLY A 155 -12.05 4.51 9.03
CA GLY A 155 -12.96 4.37 10.18
C GLY A 155 -12.47 5.05 11.46
N TRP A 156 -11.16 5.28 11.61
CA TRP A 156 -10.60 5.98 12.78
C TRP A 156 -10.83 7.50 12.77
N LEU A 157 -11.22 8.08 11.64
CA LEU A 157 -11.61 9.48 11.53
C LEU A 157 -13.10 9.70 11.84
N GLY A 158 -13.86 8.62 12.06
CA GLY A 158 -15.30 8.65 12.31
C GLY A 158 -16.13 8.28 11.09
N CYS A 159 -17.45 8.33 11.24
CA CYS A 159 -18.39 7.84 10.23
C CYS A 159 -18.80 8.89 9.19
N LEU A 160 -18.72 10.17 9.54
CA LEU A 160 -19.19 11.26 8.68
C LEU A 160 -18.05 11.76 7.79
N ALA A 161 -18.21 11.63 6.48
CA ALA A 161 -17.28 12.10 5.46
C ALA A 161 -15.78 11.73 5.72
N PRO A 162 -15.45 10.46 6.04
CA PRO A 162 -14.11 10.08 6.47
C PRO A 162 -13.01 10.37 5.43
N ARG A 163 -13.34 10.38 4.13
CA ARG A 163 -12.39 10.73 3.06
C ARG A 163 -12.05 12.21 3.02
N ALA A 164 -13.05 13.08 3.22
CA ALA A 164 -12.83 14.51 3.29
C ALA A 164 -12.01 14.87 4.54
N LEU A 165 -12.27 14.19 5.67
CA LEU A 165 -11.46 14.29 6.88
C LEU A 165 -10.04 13.78 6.64
N TYR A 166 -9.88 12.68 5.89
CA TYR A 166 -8.57 12.13 5.59
C TYR A 166 -7.74 13.06 4.71
N ARG A 167 -8.33 13.66 3.67
CA ARG A 167 -7.68 14.68 2.85
C ARG A 167 -7.12 15.81 3.71
N ARG A 168 -7.97 16.42 4.55
CA ARG A 168 -7.54 17.48 5.49
C ARG A 168 -6.41 17.02 6.39
N TYR A 169 -6.54 15.84 6.99
CA TYR A 169 -5.52 15.28 7.87
C TYR A 169 -4.16 15.04 7.17
N VAL A 170 -4.16 14.74 5.88
CA VAL A 170 -2.92 14.58 5.09
C VAL A 170 -2.34 15.94 4.69
N ASP A 171 -3.19 16.90 4.36
CA ASP A 171 -2.80 18.23 3.90
C ASP A 171 -2.31 19.15 5.04
N ASP A 172 -2.93 19.04 6.24
CA ASP A 172 -2.52 19.72 7.50
C ASP A 172 -1.13 19.27 7.95
#